data_AF-A0AAF0KGA3-F1
#
_entry.id   AF-A0AAF0KGA3-F1
#
_cell.length_a   1.000
_cell.length_b   1.000
_cell.length_c   1.000
_cell.angle_alpha   90.00
_cell.angle_beta   90.00
_cell.angle_gamma   90.00
#
_symmetry.space_group_name_H-M   'P 1'
#
loop_
_entity.id
_entity.type
_entity.pdbx_description
1 polymer ?
#
loop_
_entity_poly.entity_id
_entity_poly.type
_entity_poly.pdbx_seq_one_letter_code
_entity_poly.pdbx_strand_id
1 'polypeptide(L)'
;MQNFIAGLLLASCAVPLFAGSMTIASSLSHDAPSHQFTNLDAEPLWTSEVKRIDVNKQAYERLPAVIAPETLVAEAKKKAAPSLVASTDETQMQMAQDRDQTFDISEQAKNWCAAKYRSYSAEDNSYQPYGGGDRKPCVAPTEIAGTATIQTAAVSEDVSGSDHVQWCMERYSSYRVEDNSYQPFSGPRKKCLPPQQQSASNRYAVSDQQLYQ
;
A
#
# COMPACT_ATOMS: atom_id res chain seq x y z
N MET A 1 -51.37 -66.44 -20.03
CA MET A 1 -50.39 -65.99 -21.05
C MET A 1 -50.16 -64.48 -20.99
N GLN A 2 -51.20 -63.66 -20.85
CA GLN A 2 -51.09 -62.19 -20.83
C GLN A 2 -50.18 -61.64 -19.71
N ASN A 3 -50.22 -62.24 -18.51
CA ASN A 3 -49.38 -61.81 -17.38
C ASN A 3 -47.88 -62.11 -17.60
N PHE A 4 -47.54 -63.16 -18.36
CA PHE A 4 -46.15 -63.47 -18.71
C PHE A 4 -45.59 -62.48 -19.74
N ILE A 5 -46.41 -62.06 -20.70
CA ILE A 5 -46.05 -61.06 -21.71
C ILE A 5 -45.87 -59.68 -21.04
N ALA A 6 -46.77 -59.30 -20.13
CA ALA A 6 -46.64 -58.05 -19.37
C ALA A 6 -45.38 -58.04 -18.48
N GLY A 7 -45.04 -59.18 -17.85
CA GLY A 7 -43.81 -59.32 -17.06
C GLY A 7 -42.54 -59.15 -17.90
N LEU A 8 -42.48 -59.75 -19.09
CA LEU A 8 -41.33 -59.61 -20.00
C LEU A 8 -41.17 -58.17 -20.51
N LEU A 9 -42.26 -57.47 -20.80
CA LEU A 9 -42.22 -56.07 -21.24
C LEU A 9 -41.73 -55.14 -20.12
N LEU A 10 -42.16 -55.35 -18.88
CA LEU A 10 -41.69 -54.56 -17.74
C LEU A 10 -40.22 -54.82 -17.43
N ALA A 11 -39.77 -56.09 -17.48
CA ALA A 11 -38.36 -56.43 -17.30
C ALA A 11 -37.49 -55.81 -18.40
N SER A 12 -37.93 -55.84 -19.66
CA SER A 12 -37.22 -55.22 -20.79
C SER A 12 -37.10 -53.70 -20.66
N CYS A 13 -38.07 -53.04 -20.01
CA CYS A 13 -38.03 -51.59 -19.79
C CYS A 13 -37.17 -51.21 -18.57
N ALA A 14 -37.17 -52.04 -17.53
CA ALA A 14 -36.42 -51.78 -16.30
C ALA A 14 -34.90 -51.92 -16.48
N VAL A 15 -34.43 -52.96 -17.19
CA VAL A 15 -33.00 -53.24 -17.37
C VAL A 15 -32.20 -52.05 -17.95
N PRO A 16 -32.61 -51.38 -19.03
CA PRO A 16 -31.86 -50.23 -19.57
C PRO A 16 -31.90 -49.01 -18.64
N LEU A 17 -32.96 -48.82 -17.84
CA LEU A 17 -33.05 -47.74 -16.86
C LEU A 17 -32.05 -47.93 -15.71
N PHE A 18 -31.89 -49.17 -15.22
CA PHE A 18 -30.91 -49.48 -14.18
C PHE A 18 -29.47 -49.47 -14.71
N ALA A 19 -29.23 -49.97 -15.94
CA ALA A 19 -27.90 -49.91 -16.55
C ALA A 19 -27.48 -48.46 -16.86
N GLY A 20 -28.41 -47.64 -17.33
CA GLY A 20 -28.18 -46.21 -17.60
C GLY A 20 -27.96 -45.37 -16.34
N SER A 21 -28.63 -45.68 -15.23
CA SER A 21 -28.43 -44.93 -13.98
C SER A 21 -27.07 -45.23 -13.33
N MET A 22 -26.56 -46.47 -13.45
CA MET A 22 -25.29 -46.87 -12.84
C MET A 22 -24.07 -46.22 -13.52
N THR A 23 -24.13 -46.00 -14.83
CA THR A 23 -23.04 -45.34 -15.57
C THR A 23 -22.95 -43.84 -15.25
N ILE A 24 -24.08 -43.16 -15.09
CA ILE A 24 -24.15 -41.73 -14.72
C ILE A 24 -23.63 -41.50 -13.29
N ALA A 25 -23.96 -42.38 -12.35
CA ALA A 25 -23.43 -42.30 -10.98
C ALA A 25 -21.90 -42.45 -10.94
N SER A 26 -21.35 -43.26 -11.85
CA SER A 26 -19.90 -43.49 -11.94
C SER A 26 -19.15 -42.30 -12.53
N SER A 27 -19.78 -41.55 -13.45
CA SER A 27 -19.14 -40.34 -14.01
C SER A 27 -19.15 -39.15 -13.05
N LEU A 28 -20.14 -39.07 -12.14
CA LEU A 28 -20.18 -38.00 -11.13
C LEU A 28 -19.12 -38.17 -10.03
N SER A 29 -18.59 -39.39 -9.84
CA SER A 29 -17.67 -39.74 -8.75
C SER A 29 -16.19 -39.64 -9.13
N HIS A 30 -15.85 -38.91 -10.20
CA HIS A 30 -14.46 -38.56 -10.44
C HIS A 30 -14.00 -37.61 -9.32
N ASP A 31 -13.29 -38.16 -8.34
CA ASP A 31 -12.53 -37.37 -7.38
C ASP A 31 -11.65 -36.40 -8.16
N ALA A 32 -11.77 -35.11 -7.85
CA ALA A 32 -10.87 -34.11 -8.40
C ALA A 32 -9.43 -34.54 -8.06
N PRO A 33 -8.49 -34.51 -9.01
CA PRO A 33 -7.11 -34.85 -8.71
C PRO A 33 -6.63 -33.96 -7.56
N SER A 34 -6.19 -34.59 -6.47
CA SER A 34 -5.68 -33.86 -5.31
C SER A 34 -4.61 -32.88 -5.79
N HIS A 35 -4.75 -31.60 -5.45
CA HIS A 35 -3.76 -30.59 -5.79
C HIS A 35 -2.40 -31.02 -5.24
N GLN A 36 -1.49 -31.42 -6.13
CA GLN A 36 -0.10 -31.69 -5.78
C GLN A 36 0.62 -30.35 -5.68
N PHE A 37 1.07 -30.00 -4.47
CA PHE A 37 1.93 -28.85 -4.28
C PHE A 37 3.37 -29.30 -4.51
N THR A 38 4.01 -28.74 -5.53
CA THR A 38 5.46 -28.87 -5.73
C THR A 38 6.20 -28.26 -4.52
N ASN A 39 7.30 -28.90 -4.08
CA ASN A 39 8.12 -28.46 -2.94
C ASN A 39 7.52 -28.60 -1.52
N LEU A 40 6.46 -29.37 -1.30
CA LEU A 40 6.04 -29.68 0.08
C LEU A 40 7.07 -30.51 0.87
N ASP A 41 7.78 -31.41 0.18
CA ASP A 41 8.82 -32.27 0.77
C ASP A 41 10.23 -31.68 0.67
N ALA A 42 10.36 -30.49 0.08
CA ALA A 42 11.63 -29.76 0.09
C ALA A 42 11.89 -29.16 1.48
N GLU A 43 13.09 -28.60 1.68
CA GLU A 43 13.50 -27.99 2.96
C GLU A 43 12.33 -27.24 3.62
N PRO A 44 12.11 -27.44 4.93
CA PRO A 44 10.90 -26.96 5.57
C PRO A 44 10.80 -25.45 5.36
N LEU A 45 9.63 -25.00 4.89
CA LEU A 45 9.33 -23.57 4.61
C LEU A 45 9.58 -22.65 5.81
N TRP A 46 9.75 -23.24 6.99
CA TRP A 46 10.18 -22.62 8.22
C TRP A 46 11.32 -23.45 8.83
N THR A 47 12.33 -22.78 9.37
CA THR A 47 13.46 -23.45 9.99
C THR A 47 13.01 -24.09 11.31
N SER A 48 13.19 -25.41 11.45
CA SER A 48 12.96 -26.13 12.72
C SER A 48 14.07 -25.87 13.74
N GLU A 49 15.21 -25.34 13.28
CA GLU A 49 16.37 -24.99 14.09
C GLU A 49 16.56 -23.47 14.15
N VAL A 50 16.71 -22.93 15.36
CA VAL A 50 16.91 -21.50 15.57
C VAL A 50 18.34 -21.12 15.14
N LYS A 51 18.49 -20.57 13.93
CA LYS A 51 19.76 -19.99 13.47
C LYS A 51 19.86 -18.54 13.91
N ARG A 52 20.75 -18.24 14.87
CA ARG A 52 21.03 -16.85 15.27
C ARG A 52 21.77 -16.12 14.15
N ILE A 53 21.18 -15.03 13.70
CA ILE A 53 21.78 -14.14 12.70
C ILE A 53 22.71 -13.16 13.43
N ASP A 54 23.99 -13.16 13.05
CA ASP A 54 24.97 -12.20 13.55
C ASP A 54 24.82 -10.87 12.82
N VAL A 55 24.20 -9.91 13.50
CA VAL A 55 23.88 -8.56 13.00
C VAL A 55 25.15 -7.83 12.53
N ASN A 56 26.30 -8.08 13.16
CA ASN A 56 27.56 -7.39 12.85
C ASN A 56 28.20 -7.87 11.54
N LYS A 57 27.76 -9.03 11.02
CA LYS A 57 28.24 -9.59 9.75
C LYS A 57 27.31 -9.28 8.58
N GLN A 58 26.22 -8.56 8.82
CA GLN A 58 25.30 -8.16 7.76
C GLN A 58 25.81 -6.87 7.10
N ALA A 59 26.19 -6.96 5.83
CA ALA A 59 26.63 -5.80 5.04
C ALA A 59 25.48 -4.84 4.65
N TYR A 60 24.22 -5.21 4.97
CA TYR A 60 22.99 -4.46 4.66
C TYR A 60 22.96 -3.86 3.24
N GLU A 61 23.40 -4.64 2.27
CA GLU A 61 23.32 -4.23 0.87
C GLU A 61 21.86 -4.31 0.41
N ARG A 62 21.36 -3.23 -0.21
CA ARG A 62 20.03 -3.25 -0.83
C ARG A 62 20.08 -4.19 -2.02
N LEU A 63 19.44 -5.34 -1.89
CA LEU A 63 19.21 -6.19 -3.04
C LEU A 63 18.37 -5.43 -4.07
N PRO A 64 18.71 -5.48 -5.37
CA PRO A 64 17.89 -4.88 -6.41
C PRO A 64 16.50 -5.51 -6.37
N ALA A 65 15.49 -4.73 -6.75
CA ALA A 65 14.12 -5.24 -6.82
C ALA A 65 14.08 -6.46 -7.75
N VAL A 66 13.79 -7.63 -7.20
CA VAL A 66 13.52 -8.83 -7.99
C VAL A 66 12.14 -8.62 -8.60
N ILE A 67 12.13 -8.29 -9.90
CA ILE A 67 10.90 -8.25 -10.67
C ILE A 67 10.42 -9.70 -10.78
N ALA A 68 9.38 -10.05 -10.02
CA ALA A 68 8.72 -11.33 -10.19
C ALA A 68 8.21 -11.41 -11.64
N PRO A 69 8.39 -12.53 -12.36
CA PRO A 69 7.77 -12.71 -13.66
C PRO A 69 6.25 -12.73 -13.46
N GLU A 70 5.67 -11.57 -13.75
CA GLU A 70 4.27 -11.27 -14.03
C GLU A 70 3.23 -12.19 -13.38
N THR A 71 2.75 -11.77 -12.20
CA THR A 71 1.30 -11.82 -11.97
C THR A 71 0.63 -11.19 -13.18
N LEU A 72 -0.34 -11.88 -13.79
CA LEU A 72 -1.14 -11.44 -14.94
C LEU A 72 -1.76 -10.05 -14.67
N VAL A 73 -1.02 -8.98 -14.95
CA VAL A 73 -1.49 -7.61 -14.96
C VAL A 73 -1.64 -7.26 -16.43
N ALA A 74 -2.87 -6.93 -16.83
CA ALA A 74 -3.18 -6.56 -18.21
C ALA A 74 -2.20 -5.49 -18.74
N GLU A 75 -1.62 -5.74 -19.92
CA GLU A 75 -0.70 -4.81 -20.58
C GLU A 75 -1.31 -3.40 -20.69
N ALA A 76 -0.84 -2.49 -19.85
CA ALA A 76 -1.06 -1.07 -20.06
C ALA A 76 -0.16 -0.62 -21.22
N LYS A 77 -0.80 -0.30 -22.36
CA LYS A 77 -0.16 0.20 -23.57
C LYS A 77 0.73 1.41 -23.25
N LYS A 78 2.06 1.22 -23.31
CA LYS A 78 3.06 2.29 -23.10
C LYS A 78 2.81 3.42 -24.11
N LYS A 79 2.37 4.58 -23.62
CA LYS A 79 2.41 5.82 -24.40
C LYS A 79 3.83 6.38 -24.26
N ALA A 80 4.49 6.59 -25.40
CA ALA A 80 5.87 7.05 -25.45
C ALA A 80 6.05 8.36 -24.66
N ALA A 81 7.03 8.38 -23.76
CA ALA A 81 7.50 9.61 -23.13
C ALA A 81 8.14 10.51 -24.19
N PRO A 82 7.83 11.81 -24.25
CA PRO A 82 8.57 12.73 -25.11
C PRO A 82 9.98 12.92 -24.54
N SER A 83 10.98 12.66 -25.36
CA SER A 83 12.37 13.04 -25.11
C SER A 83 12.46 14.57 -25.10
N LEU A 84 12.69 15.15 -23.93
CA LEU A 84 12.98 16.58 -23.81
C LEU A 84 14.45 16.80 -24.19
N VAL A 85 14.67 17.11 -25.47
CA VAL A 85 15.91 17.74 -25.92
C VAL A 85 15.98 19.12 -25.28
N ALA A 86 17.09 19.38 -24.60
CA ALA A 86 17.43 20.69 -24.10
C ALA A 86 17.79 21.58 -25.30
N SER A 87 16.93 22.56 -25.61
CA SER A 87 17.33 23.73 -26.39
C SER A 87 17.28 24.94 -25.48
N THR A 88 18.46 25.39 -25.07
CA THR A 88 18.75 26.78 -24.77
C THR A 88 18.29 27.63 -25.93
N ASP A 89 17.32 28.52 -25.72
CA ASP A 89 17.49 29.88 -26.21
C ASP A 89 16.63 30.88 -25.44
N GLU A 90 17.21 32.06 -25.33
CA GLU A 90 16.86 33.16 -24.48
C GLU A 90 15.68 34.00 -25.03
N THR A 91 14.87 34.49 -24.09
CA THR A 91 14.44 35.90 -24.03
C THR A 91 13.18 36.37 -24.80
N GLN A 92 12.21 36.73 -23.95
CA GLN A 92 11.31 37.90 -24.00
C GLN A 92 9.88 37.78 -24.56
N MET A 93 8.96 38.02 -23.61
CA MET A 93 7.69 38.74 -23.72
C MET A 93 6.53 38.06 -24.44
N GLN A 94 5.72 37.35 -23.66
CA GLN A 94 4.27 37.49 -23.70
C GLN A 94 3.68 37.19 -22.32
N MET A 95 3.59 38.25 -21.52
CA MET A 95 2.65 38.33 -20.40
C MET A 95 1.23 38.35 -20.99
N ALA A 96 0.38 37.40 -20.58
CA ALA A 96 -1.10 37.46 -20.53
C ALA A 96 -1.81 36.16 -20.96
N GLN A 97 -1.37 34.96 -20.53
CA GLN A 97 -2.23 33.77 -20.63
C GLN A 97 -1.86 32.62 -19.68
N ASP A 98 -1.58 32.90 -18.41
CA ASP A 98 -1.23 31.84 -17.43
C ASP A 98 -2.02 31.93 -16.11
N ARG A 99 -3.04 32.81 -16.06
CA ARG A 99 -3.90 32.98 -14.88
C ARG A 99 -5.14 32.09 -14.87
N ASP A 100 -5.45 31.46 -16.01
CA ASP A 100 -6.70 30.71 -16.20
C ASP A 100 -6.54 29.22 -15.84
N GLN A 101 -5.38 28.63 -16.13
CA GLN A 101 -5.14 27.21 -15.83
C GLN A 101 -4.91 26.95 -14.33
N THR A 102 -4.31 27.89 -13.60
CA THR A 102 -4.08 27.74 -12.15
C THR A 102 -5.39 27.77 -11.34
N PHE A 103 -6.41 28.48 -11.84
CA PHE A 103 -7.72 28.57 -11.18
C PHE A 103 -8.53 27.28 -11.38
N ASP A 104 -8.54 26.74 -12.61
CA ASP A 104 -9.26 25.52 -12.98
C ASP A 104 -8.73 24.28 -12.23
N ILE A 105 -7.41 24.19 -12.02
CA ILE A 105 -6.78 23.11 -11.24
C ILE A 105 -7.23 23.15 -9.76
N SER A 106 -7.36 24.34 -9.18
CA SER A 106 -7.86 24.49 -7.82
C SER A 106 -9.35 24.15 -7.70
N GLU A 107 -10.12 24.44 -8.75
CA GLU A 107 -11.55 24.16 -8.83
C GLU A 107 -11.80 22.64 -8.98
N GLN A 108 -11.02 21.97 -9.83
CA GLN A 108 -11.07 20.51 -10.03
C GLN A 108 -10.73 19.75 -8.76
N ALA A 109 -9.73 20.21 -7.99
CA ALA A 109 -9.40 19.66 -6.69
C ALA A 109 -10.57 19.80 -5.69
N LYS A 110 -11.21 20.97 -5.63
CA LYS A 110 -12.39 21.20 -4.77
C LYS A 110 -13.58 20.34 -5.20
N ASN A 111 -13.81 20.18 -6.50
CA ASN A 111 -14.89 19.34 -7.03
C ASN A 111 -14.68 17.86 -6.69
N TRP A 112 -13.44 17.37 -6.76
CA TRP A 112 -13.14 16.02 -6.30
C TRP A 112 -13.42 15.85 -4.80
N CYS A 113 -13.01 16.81 -3.98
CA CYS A 113 -13.28 16.79 -2.54
C CYS A 113 -14.78 16.79 -2.23
N ALA A 114 -15.57 17.61 -2.95
CA ALA A 114 -17.02 17.66 -2.82
C ALA A 114 -17.69 16.34 -3.23
N ALA A 115 -17.18 15.67 -4.27
CA ALA A 115 -17.67 14.37 -4.70
C ALA A 115 -17.29 13.25 -3.73
N LYS A 116 -16.08 13.31 -3.13
CA LYS A 116 -15.56 12.29 -2.21
C LYS A 116 -16.17 12.36 -0.82
N TYR A 117 -16.37 13.57 -0.30
CA TYR A 117 -16.82 13.80 1.07
C TYR A 117 -18.15 14.54 1.09
N ARG A 118 -19.20 13.88 1.58
CA ARG A 118 -20.56 14.45 1.61
C ARG A 118 -20.69 15.72 2.45
N SER A 119 -19.81 15.90 3.44
CA SER A 119 -19.76 17.00 4.41
C SER A 119 -18.72 18.07 4.05
N TYR A 120 -18.19 18.05 2.83
CA TYR A 120 -17.18 18.98 2.37
C TYR A 120 -17.70 20.43 2.31
N SER A 121 -16.85 21.38 2.66
CA SER A 121 -17.04 22.83 2.50
C SER A 121 -15.94 23.38 1.61
N ALA A 122 -16.34 24.12 0.57
CA ALA A 122 -15.44 24.65 -0.44
C ALA A 122 -14.74 25.94 -0.01
N GLU A 123 -15.29 26.62 0.99
CA GLU A 123 -14.77 27.85 1.59
C GLU A 123 -13.46 27.59 2.33
N ASP A 124 -13.47 26.56 3.18
CA ASP A 124 -12.34 26.24 4.07
C ASP A 124 -11.56 24.98 3.63
N ASN A 125 -11.88 24.41 2.45
CA ASN A 125 -11.33 23.15 1.93
C ASN A 125 -11.28 22.04 2.99
N SER A 126 -12.37 21.86 3.73
CA SER A 126 -12.43 20.96 4.89
C SER A 126 -13.67 20.06 4.88
N TYR A 127 -13.60 18.90 5.53
CA TYR A 127 -14.71 17.95 5.65
C TYR A 127 -14.86 17.41 7.07
N GLN A 128 -16.06 16.92 7.39
CA GLN A 128 -16.37 16.30 8.67
C GLN A 128 -16.15 14.79 8.61
N PRO A 129 -15.26 14.20 9.44
CA PRO A 129 -15.09 12.76 9.50
C PRO A 129 -16.26 12.07 10.21
N TYR A 130 -16.53 10.81 9.82
CA TYR A 130 -17.67 10.04 10.35
C TYR A 130 -17.59 9.74 11.85
N GLY A 131 -16.39 9.70 12.44
CA GLY A 131 -16.21 9.41 13.86
C GLY A 131 -16.57 10.54 14.82
N GLY A 132 -17.01 11.70 14.31
CA GLY A 132 -17.10 12.93 15.09
C GLY A 132 -15.71 13.53 15.36
N GLY A 133 -15.67 14.80 15.80
CA GLY A 133 -14.44 15.56 16.04
C GLY A 133 -14.29 16.77 15.12
N ASP A 134 -13.09 17.34 15.05
CA ASP A 134 -12.82 18.55 14.26
C ASP A 134 -12.78 18.26 12.75
N ARG A 135 -13.09 19.29 11.94
CA ARG A 135 -13.01 19.20 10.48
C ARG A 135 -11.57 18.95 10.03
N LYS A 136 -11.39 18.12 9.01
CA LYS A 136 -10.07 17.81 8.42
C LYS A 136 -9.92 18.47 7.05
N PRO A 137 -8.72 18.95 6.69
CA PRO A 137 -8.47 19.51 5.37
C PRO A 137 -8.54 18.41 4.30
N CYS A 138 -9.07 18.75 3.12
CA CYS A 138 -9.09 17.84 1.98
C CYS A 138 -7.84 18.04 1.10
N VAL A 139 -7.21 16.93 0.71
CA VAL A 139 -6.11 16.90 -0.26
C VAL A 139 -6.55 16.02 -1.42
N ALA A 140 -6.71 16.63 -2.59
CA ALA A 140 -7.01 15.91 -3.81
C ALA A 140 -5.75 15.19 -4.35
N PRO A 141 -5.90 14.02 -4.99
CA PRO A 141 -4.78 13.35 -5.65
C PRO A 141 -4.09 14.25 -6.68
N THR A 142 -2.78 14.09 -6.83
CA THR A 142 -1.94 14.91 -7.71
C THR A 142 -2.33 14.85 -9.19
N GLU A 143 -3.00 13.77 -9.60
CA GLU A 143 -3.54 13.60 -10.96
C GLU A 143 -4.69 14.56 -11.27
N ILE A 144 -5.39 15.02 -10.22
CA ILE A 144 -6.58 15.88 -10.31
C ILE A 144 -6.22 17.32 -9.93
N ALA A 145 -5.32 17.49 -8.96
CA ALA A 145 -4.75 18.78 -8.59
C ALA A 145 -3.57 19.19 -9.48
N GLY A 146 -3.58 18.76 -10.76
CA GLY A 146 -2.48 18.76 -11.73
C GLY A 146 -1.34 19.72 -11.41
N THR A 147 -0.21 19.19 -10.93
CA THR A 147 1.00 19.96 -10.56
C THR A 147 0.72 21.39 -10.11
N ALA A 148 -0.21 21.57 -9.17
CA ALA A 148 -0.04 22.61 -8.19
C ALA A 148 1.23 22.19 -7.44
N THR A 149 2.39 22.68 -7.89
CA THR A 149 3.51 22.91 -7.00
C THR A 149 2.89 23.49 -5.76
N ILE A 150 2.81 22.67 -4.71
CA ILE A 150 2.74 23.20 -3.37
C ILE A 150 4.00 24.06 -3.32
N GLN A 151 3.83 25.35 -3.59
CA GLN A 151 4.64 26.36 -2.96
C GLN A 151 4.36 26.15 -1.48
N THR A 152 5.04 25.17 -0.90
CA THR A 152 5.73 25.35 0.35
C THR A 152 6.69 26.48 0.06
N ALA A 153 6.12 27.69 0.04
CA ALA A 153 6.84 28.89 0.34
C ALA A 153 7.61 28.53 1.60
N ALA A 154 8.91 28.71 1.52
CA ALA A 154 9.81 28.63 2.64
C ALA A 154 9.30 29.58 3.73
N VAL A 155 8.39 29.09 4.57
CA VAL A 155 8.20 29.55 5.93
C VAL A 155 9.09 28.61 6.72
N SER A 156 10.31 29.08 6.86
CA SER A 156 11.26 28.73 7.89
C SER A 156 10.54 28.31 9.18
N GLU A 157 10.87 27.10 9.65
CA GLU A 157 10.87 26.74 11.06
C GLU A 157 9.56 26.95 11.86
N ASP A 158 8.44 26.27 11.53
CA ASP A 158 7.47 25.94 12.60
C ASP A 158 6.44 24.82 12.30
N VAL A 159 6.28 24.37 11.04
CA VAL A 159 5.29 23.33 10.72
C VAL A 159 5.71 21.93 11.20
N SER A 160 6.97 21.75 11.60
CA SER A 160 7.44 20.48 12.21
C SER A 160 7.09 20.35 13.70
N GLY A 161 6.59 21.40 14.37
CA GLY A 161 6.24 21.34 15.78
C GLY A 161 5.09 20.37 16.07
N SER A 162 3.99 20.46 15.29
CA SER A 162 2.81 19.61 15.49
C SER A 162 3.07 18.15 15.14
N ASP A 163 3.67 17.91 13.98
CA ASP A 163 3.86 16.55 13.45
C ASP A 163 4.91 15.78 14.27
N HIS A 164 5.97 16.45 14.72
CA HIS A 164 6.96 15.87 15.63
C HIS A 164 6.33 15.54 16.98
N VAL A 165 5.56 16.47 17.56
CA VAL A 165 4.87 16.26 18.85
C VAL A 165 3.88 15.10 18.75
N GLN A 166 3.09 15.03 17.68
CA GLN A 166 2.14 13.93 17.45
C GLN A 166 2.87 12.59 17.32
N TRP A 167 3.94 12.53 16.54
CA TRP A 167 4.74 11.33 16.39
C TRP A 167 5.38 10.88 17.72
N CYS A 168 5.89 11.81 18.53
CA CYS A 168 6.47 11.51 19.83
C CYS A 168 5.43 11.00 20.83
N MET A 169 4.22 11.57 20.84
CA MET A 169 3.11 11.11 21.68
C MET A 169 2.69 9.67 21.33
N GLU A 170 2.64 9.33 20.04
CA GLU A 170 2.28 7.98 19.59
C GLU A 170 3.41 6.96 19.85
N ARG A 171 4.67 7.41 19.76
CA ARG A 171 5.85 6.55 19.94
C ARG A 171 6.17 6.25 21.41
N TYR A 172 6.02 7.24 22.29
CA TYR A 172 6.43 7.16 23.69
C TYR A 172 5.26 7.55 24.62
N SER A 173 4.73 6.57 25.36
CA SER A 173 3.61 6.79 26.30
C SER A 173 3.93 7.78 27.43
N SER A 174 5.21 7.98 27.76
CA SER A 174 5.69 8.89 28.81
C SER A 174 6.10 10.27 28.29
N TYR A 175 5.77 10.59 27.03
CA TYR A 175 6.14 11.85 26.40
C TYR A 175 5.44 13.05 27.03
N ARG A 176 6.19 14.14 27.16
CA ARG A 176 5.76 15.43 27.69
C ARG A 176 6.00 16.50 26.64
N VAL A 177 4.93 17.24 26.33
CA VAL A 177 4.95 18.29 25.31
C VAL A 177 5.71 19.51 25.81
N GLU A 178 5.67 19.78 27.13
CA GLU A 178 6.22 21.00 27.73
C GLU A 178 7.74 21.09 27.59
N ASP A 179 8.42 19.96 27.66
CA ASP A 179 9.88 19.88 27.61
C ASP A 179 10.40 18.97 26.47
N ASN A 180 9.54 18.56 25.54
CA ASN A 180 9.85 17.64 24.44
C ASN A 180 10.68 16.42 24.92
N SER A 181 10.30 15.83 26.06
CA SER A 181 11.05 14.75 26.70
C SER A 181 10.19 13.51 26.95
N TYR A 182 10.82 12.34 26.89
CA TYR A 182 10.21 11.06 27.28
C TYR A 182 11.09 10.33 28.30
N GLN A 183 10.48 9.45 29.08
CA GLN A 183 11.17 8.60 30.05
C GLN A 183 11.43 7.22 29.42
N PRO A 184 12.70 6.85 29.14
CA PRO A 184 13.05 5.50 28.73
C PRO A 184 12.90 4.51 29.90
N PHE A 185 12.83 3.20 29.58
CA PHE A 185 12.76 2.12 30.57
C PHE A 185 13.93 2.12 31.57
N SER A 186 15.09 2.64 31.16
CA SER A 186 16.27 2.79 32.02
C SER A 186 16.92 4.16 31.80
N GLY A 187 17.31 4.80 32.90
CA GLY A 187 18.06 6.06 32.91
C GLY A 187 17.19 7.33 33.02
N PRO A 188 17.79 8.52 32.86
CA PRO A 188 17.08 9.80 32.92
C PRO A 188 16.23 10.05 31.66
N ARG A 189 15.33 11.06 31.73
CA ARG A 189 14.52 11.49 30.59
C ARG A 189 15.41 11.94 29.42
N LYS A 190 14.99 11.62 28.20
CA LYS A 190 15.68 12.00 26.95
C LYS A 190 14.79 12.90 26.11
N LYS A 191 15.41 13.78 25.31
CA LYS A 191 14.68 14.59 24.32
C LYS A 191 14.16 13.71 23.19
N CYS A 192 12.95 13.98 22.74
CA CYS A 192 12.40 13.31 21.56
C CYS A 192 12.91 14.01 20.29
N LEU A 193 13.50 13.24 19.39
CA LEU A 193 14.00 13.70 18.09
C LEU A 193 13.07 13.25 16.96
N PRO A 194 12.92 14.02 15.89
CA PRO A 194 12.06 13.64 14.76
C PRO A 194 12.62 12.40 14.03
N PRO A 195 11.78 11.68 13.26
CA PRO A 195 12.15 10.41 12.62
C PRO A 195 13.42 10.49 11.76
N GLN A 196 13.63 11.60 11.05
CA GLN A 196 14.81 11.79 10.22
C GLN A 196 16.10 11.91 11.06
N GLN A 197 16.01 12.49 12.27
CA GLN A 197 17.15 12.67 13.16
C GLN A 197 17.48 11.41 13.96
N GLN A 198 16.50 10.62 14.40
CA GLN A 198 16.77 9.33 15.06
C GLN A 198 17.54 8.36 14.15
N SER A 199 17.21 8.39 12.87
CA SER A 199 17.89 7.61 11.83
C SER A 199 19.33 8.05 11.59
N ALA A 200 19.68 9.28 11.94
CA ALA A 200 21.04 9.80 11.89
C ALA A 200 21.79 9.57 13.21
N SER A 201 21.14 9.75 14.36
CA SER A 201 21.74 9.50 15.68
C SER A 201 22.17 8.05 15.88
N ASN A 202 21.44 7.08 15.33
CA ASN A 202 21.88 5.68 15.31
C ASN A 202 23.11 5.44 14.43
N ARG A 203 23.33 6.25 13.39
CA ARG A 203 24.54 6.17 12.55
C ARG A 203 25.75 6.76 13.26
N TYR A 204 25.57 7.85 14.01
CA TYR A 204 26.65 8.48 14.79
C TYR A 204 27.05 7.68 16.04
N ALA A 205 26.10 6.99 16.69
CA ALA A 205 26.41 6.13 17.84
C ALA A 205 27.30 4.92 17.48
N VAL A 206 27.24 4.45 16.22
CA VAL A 206 28.10 3.37 15.72
C VAL A 206 29.52 3.88 15.40
N SER A 207 29.67 5.13 14.95
CA SER A 207 30.98 5.68 14.59
C SER A 207 31.87 6.04 15.79
N ASP A 208 31.28 6.42 16.94
CA ASP A 208 32.06 6.84 18.12
C ASP A 208 32.69 5.65 18.89
N GLN A 209 32.16 4.44 18.70
CA GLN A 209 32.74 3.20 19.24
C GLN A 209 33.96 2.68 18.45
N GLN A 210 34.27 3.26 17.29
CA GLN A 210 35.42 2.86 16.47
C GLN A 210 36.68 3.71 16.71
N LEU A 211 36.61 4.75 17.55
CA LEU A 211 37.74 5.65 17.84
C LEU A 211 38.53 5.29 19.12
N TYR A 212 38.21 4.15 19.76
CA TYR A 212 38.91 3.62 20.94
C TYR A 212 39.42 2.18 20.74
N GLN A 213 39.86 1.84 19.53
CA GLN A 213 40.75 0.71 19.27
C GLN A 213 41.95 1.13 18.43
#